data_AF-A0A967M3C3-F1
#
_entry.id   AF-A0A967M3C3-F1
#
_cell.length_a   1.000
_cell.length_b   1.000
_cell.length_c   1.000
_cell.angle_alpha   90.00
_cell.angle_beta   90.00
_cell.angle_gamma   90.00
#
_symmetry.space_group_name_H-M   'P 1'
#
loop_
_entity.id
_entity.type
_entity.pdbx_description
1 polymer ?
#
loop_
_entity_poly.entity_id
_entity_poly.type
_entity_poly.pdbx_seq_one_letter_code
_entity_poly.pdbx_strand_id
1 'polypeptide(L)'
;MIINSLISRVIILSIMLMTTGIGIFTLFHIQREENHLIRSTRESAELLLSTVEKSIFTSMSIGNSEDVQEILEQIGRTNKLAHLRIFHPDGTILKSSYPSEIGTQVNPNDLALFTEEKDFDIYQVGGEGVLGMVKPI
;
A
#
# COMPACT_ATOMS: atom_id res chain seq x y z
N MET A 1 -0.68 -21.28 52.17
CA MET A 1 -1.24 -20.42 53.23
C MET A 1 -1.10 -18.92 52.93
N ILE A 2 -1.03 -18.50 51.65
CA ILE A 2 -0.78 -17.08 51.27
C ILE A 2 -2.05 -16.41 50.68
N ILE A 3 -3.00 -17.21 50.18
CA ILE A 3 -4.17 -16.75 49.39
C ILE A 3 -5.39 -16.38 50.27
N ASN A 4 -5.31 -16.60 51.58
CA ASN A 4 -6.44 -16.41 52.51
C ASN A 4 -6.46 -15.03 53.18
N SER A 5 -5.44 -14.19 52.96
CA SER A 5 -5.39 -12.84 53.51
C SER A 5 -6.11 -11.85 52.60
N LEU A 6 -6.90 -10.94 53.18
CA LEU A 6 -7.59 -9.85 52.45
C LEU A 6 -6.61 -9.07 51.55
N ILE A 7 -5.38 -8.86 52.03
CA ILE A 7 -4.33 -8.14 51.30
C ILE A 7 -3.96 -8.88 50.00
N SER A 8 -3.80 -10.21 50.05
CA SER A 8 -3.47 -11.02 48.86
C SER A 8 -4.60 -10.98 47.83
N ARG A 9 -5.87 -11.02 48.26
CA ARG A 9 -7.03 -10.91 47.36
C ARG A 9 -7.06 -9.57 46.63
N VAL A 10 -6.82 -8.47 47.34
CA VAL A 10 -6.81 -7.12 46.74
C VAL A 10 -5.67 -6.97 45.72
N ILE A 11 -4.47 -7.48 46.03
CA ILE A 11 -3.33 -7.46 45.11
C ILE A 11 -3.63 -8.26 43.84
N ILE A 12 -4.17 -9.47 43.97
CA ILE A 12 -4.53 -10.31 42.82
C ILE A 12 -5.60 -9.61 41.95
N LEU A 13 -6.61 -9.00 42.57
CA LEU A 13 -7.68 -8.31 41.86
C LEU A 13 -7.17 -7.06 41.14
N SER A 14 -6.23 -6.33 41.75
CA SER A 14 -5.57 -5.18 41.12
C SER A 14 -4.70 -5.59 39.93
N ILE A 15 -3.90 -6.65 40.06
CA ILE A 15 -3.09 -7.19 38.95
C ILE A 15 -4.02 -7.66 37.83
N MET A 16 -5.08 -8.40 38.15
CA MET A 16 -6.05 -8.89 37.16
C MET A 16 -6.71 -7.73 36.41
N LEU A 17 -7.19 -6.70 37.12
CA LEU A 17 -7.78 -5.50 36.52
C LEU A 17 -6.78 -4.79 35.61
N MET A 18 -5.53 -4.64 36.05
CA MET A 18 -4.48 -3.97 35.29
C MET A 18 -4.14 -4.74 34.01
N THR A 19 -3.95 -6.06 34.09
CA THR A 19 -3.70 -6.91 32.90
C THR A 19 -4.87 -6.91 31.93
N THR A 20 -6.10 -6.92 32.43
CA THR A 20 -7.31 -6.90 31.58
C THR A 20 -7.45 -5.55 30.88
N GLY A 21 -7.22 -4.45 31.60
CA GLY A 21 -7.28 -3.10 31.02
C GLY A 21 -6.23 -2.88 29.93
N ILE A 22 -4.99 -3.29 30.18
CA ILE A 22 -3.91 -3.20 29.19
C ILE A 22 -4.24 -4.08 27.97
N GLY A 23 -4.67 -5.33 28.19
CA GLY A 23 -5.00 -6.26 27.11
C GLY A 23 -6.10 -5.74 26.18
N ILE A 24 -7.18 -5.19 26.74
CA ILE A 24 -8.25 -4.57 25.94
C ILE A 24 -7.69 -3.37 25.17
N PHE A 25 -6.93 -2.49 25.81
CA PHE A 25 -6.37 -1.30 25.16
C PHE A 25 -5.43 -1.67 23.99
N THR A 26 -4.56 -2.66 24.17
CA THR A 26 -3.66 -3.14 23.10
C THR A 26 -4.43 -3.69 21.91
N LEU A 27 -5.49 -4.48 22.13
CA LEU A 27 -6.32 -5.03 21.05
C LEU A 27 -7.08 -3.94 20.28
N PHE A 28 -7.50 -2.87 20.95
CA PHE A 28 -8.09 -1.71 20.28
C PHE A 28 -7.06 -0.86 19.54
N HIS A 29 -5.84 -0.74 20.09
CA HIS A 29 -4.76 0.02 19.46
C HIS A 29 -4.34 -0.61 18.13
N ILE A 30 -4.13 -1.94 18.11
CA ILE A 30 -3.66 -2.66 16.93
C ILE A 30 -4.62 -2.50 15.73
N GLN A 31 -5.92 -2.62 15.96
CA GLN A 31 -6.94 -2.50 14.92
C GLN A 31 -7.03 -1.08 14.36
N ARG A 32 -6.75 -0.07 15.18
CA ARG A 32 -6.78 1.32 14.76
C ARG A 32 -5.52 1.71 14.00
N GLU A 33 -4.38 1.16 14.41
CA GLU A 33 -3.08 1.42 13.79
C GLU A 33 -3.00 0.86 12.36
N GLU A 34 -3.47 -0.36 12.12
CA GLU A 34 -3.54 -0.94 10.77
C GLU A 34 -4.34 -0.08 9.79
N ASN A 35 -5.53 0.37 10.22
CA ASN A 35 -6.40 1.22 9.39
C ASN A 35 -5.76 2.59 9.09
N HIS A 36 -5.03 3.16 10.05
CA HIS A 36 -4.31 4.41 9.85
C HIS A 36 -3.14 4.25 8.88
N LEU A 37 -2.38 3.16 8.98
CA LEU A 37 -1.28 2.86 8.07
C LEU A 37 -1.78 2.66 6.63
N ILE A 38 -2.82 1.86 6.44
CA ILE A 38 -3.42 1.62 5.11
C ILE A 38 -3.92 2.94 4.51
N ARG A 39 -4.66 3.75 5.30
CA ARG A 39 -5.19 5.03 4.84
C ARG A 39 -4.08 6.01 4.46
N SER A 40 -3.04 6.13 5.28
CA SER A 40 -1.93 7.04 5.01
C SER A 40 -1.12 6.63 3.78
N THR A 41 -0.90 5.33 3.58
CA THR A 41 -0.28 4.78 2.37
C THR A 41 -1.13 5.06 1.14
N ARG A 42 -2.45 4.88 1.22
CA ARG A 42 -3.39 5.21 0.13
C ARG A 42 -3.35 6.68 -0.24
N GLU A 43 -3.49 7.58 0.73
CA GLU A 43 -3.45 9.03 0.48
C GLU A 43 -2.11 9.46 -0.15
N SER A 44 -1.00 8.85 0.29
CA SER A 44 0.33 9.09 -0.30
C SER A 44 0.43 8.59 -1.73
N ALA A 45 -0.09 7.39 -2.02
CA ALA A 45 -0.11 6.80 -3.35
C ALA A 45 -0.95 7.62 -4.33
N GLU A 46 -2.10 8.14 -3.89
CA GLU A 46 -2.99 8.97 -4.71
C GLU A 46 -2.32 10.30 -5.10
N LEU A 47 -1.64 10.95 -4.17
CA LEU A 47 -0.89 12.19 -4.45
C LEU A 47 0.27 11.93 -5.43
N LEU A 48 0.97 10.81 -5.27
CA LEU A 48 2.05 10.41 -6.18
C LEU A 48 1.52 10.12 -7.57
N LEU A 49 0.43 9.35 -7.68
CA LEU A 49 -0.17 8.99 -8.96
C LEU A 49 -0.66 10.24 -9.71
N SER A 50 -1.30 11.18 -9.02
CA SER A 50 -1.73 12.47 -9.58
C SER A 50 -0.53 13.31 -10.07
N THR A 51 0.57 13.28 -9.33
CA THR A 51 1.81 13.98 -9.74
C THR A 51 2.43 13.32 -10.97
N VAL A 52 2.51 11.99 -11.00
CA VAL A 52 3.00 11.20 -12.14
C VAL A 52 2.15 11.46 -13.37
N GLU A 53 0.83 11.37 -13.26
CA GLU A 53 -0.13 11.66 -14.33
C GLU A 53 0.10 13.05 -14.91
N LYS A 54 0.25 14.07 -14.06
CA LYS A 54 0.49 15.44 -14.52
C LYS A 54 1.84 15.60 -15.21
N SER A 55 2.89 14.94 -14.72
CA SER A 55 4.22 14.95 -15.35
C SER A 55 4.20 14.26 -16.71
N ILE A 56 3.51 13.11 -16.82
CA ILE A 56 3.33 12.38 -18.08
C ILE A 56 2.52 13.22 -19.06
N PHE A 57 1.37 13.77 -18.64
CA PHE A 57 0.53 14.63 -19.49
C PHE A 57 1.33 15.82 -20.04
N THR A 58 2.14 16.47 -19.20
CA THR A 58 3.01 17.58 -19.61
C THR A 58 4.03 17.14 -20.65
N SER A 59 4.73 16.02 -20.41
CA SER A 59 5.74 15.48 -21.32
C SER A 59 5.15 15.03 -22.67
N MET A 60 3.99 14.35 -22.63
CA MET A 60 3.26 13.93 -23.84
C MET A 60 2.73 15.12 -24.64
N SER A 61 2.24 16.19 -23.98
CA SER A 61 1.76 17.40 -24.66
C SER A 61 2.85 18.14 -25.43
N ILE A 62 4.12 17.97 -25.03
CA ILE A 62 5.29 18.57 -25.68
C ILE A 62 5.83 17.67 -26.81
N GLY A 63 5.28 16.46 -26.97
CA GLY A 63 5.68 15.48 -27.99
C GLY A 63 6.80 14.52 -27.56
N ASN A 64 7.25 14.59 -26.30
CA ASN A 64 8.39 13.82 -25.79
C ASN A 64 7.96 12.54 -25.08
N SER A 65 7.28 11.63 -25.79
CA SER A 65 6.88 10.34 -25.21
C SER A 65 8.05 9.44 -24.76
N GLU A 66 9.27 9.74 -25.20
CA GLU A 66 10.50 9.06 -24.79
C GLU A 66 10.90 9.41 -23.34
N ASP A 67 10.69 10.65 -22.91
CA ASP A 67 11.00 11.15 -21.57
C ASP A 67 10.14 10.48 -20.47
N VAL A 68 8.98 9.94 -20.82
CA VAL A 68 8.08 9.25 -19.89
C VAL A 68 8.76 8.04 -19.24
N GLN A 69 9.59 7.31 -19.99
CA GLN A 69 10.33 6.17 -19.47
C GLN A 69 11.37 6.60 -18.42
N GLU A 70 12.13 7.67 -18.69
CA GLU A 70 13.12 8.19 -17.75
C GLU A 70 12.46 8.69 -16.45
N ILE A 71 11.31 9.36 -16.55
CA ILE A 71 10.54 9.80 -15.38
C ILE A 71 10.11 8.61 -14.53
N LEU A 72 9.59 7.54 -15.15
CA LEU A 72 9.17 6.32 -14.46
C LEU A 72 10.35 5.63 -13.75
N GLU A 73 11.51 5.54 -14.41
CA GLU A 73 12.71 4.95 -13.82
C GLU A 73 13.24 5.77 -12.64
N GLN A 74 13.26 7.10 -12.76
CA GLN A 74 13.69 7.99 -11.68
C GLN A 74 12.81 7.85 -10.44
N ILE A 75 11.49 7.76 -10.64
CA ILE A 75 10.53 7.58 -9.55
C ILE A 75 10.65 6.18 -8.95
N GLY A 76 10.80 5.15 -9.79
CA GLY A 76 10.96 3.75 -9.39
C GLY A 76 12.20 3.43 -8.57
N ARG A 77 13.24 4.29 -8.61
CA ARG A 77 14.43 4.15 -7.74
C ARG A 77 14.14 4.47 -6.26
N THR A 78 12.97 4.99 -5.94
CA THR A 78 12.58 5.28 -4.55
C THR A 78 12.10 4.00 -3.88
N ASN A 79 12.75 3.55 -2.80
CA ASN A 79 12.42 2.34 -2.02
C ASN A 79 10.99 2.29 -1.40
N LYS A 80 10.15 3.29 -1.67
CA LYS A 80 8.75 3.35 -1.19
C LYS A 80 7.74 2.82 -2.21
N LEU A 81 8.17 2.55 -3.44
CA LEU A 81 7.33 2.05 -4.51
C LEU A 81 7.78 0.64 -4.87
N ALA A 82 6.85 -0.32 -4.84
CA ALA A 82 7.14 -1.68 -5.27
C ALA A 82 7.29 -1.72 -6.80
N HIS A 83 6.29 -1.23 -7.53
CA HIS A 83 6.28 -1.19 -8.98
C HIS A 83 5.44 -0.01 -9.50
N LEU A 84 5.90 0.63 -10.57
CA LEU A 84 5.18 1.66 -11.29
C LEU A 84 5.20 1.34 -12.79
N ARG A 85 4.02 1.22 -13.40
CA ARG A 85 3.86 0.69 -14.76
C ARG A 85 2.73 1.41 -15.49
N ILE A 86 2.88 1.55 -16.81
CA ILE A 86 1.82 1.90 -17.74
C ILE A 86 1.59 0.66 -18.61
N PHE A 87 0.37 0.15 -18.61
CA PHE A 87 0.00 -1.01 -19.39
C PHE A 87 -1.19 -0.69 -20.31
N HIS A 88 -1.28 -1.42 -21.41
CA HIS A 88 -2.39 -1.36 -22.36
C HIS A 88 -3.58 -2.17 -21.82
N PRO A 89 -4.85 -1.86 -22.17
CA PRO A 89 -6.02 -2.62 -21.71
C PRO A 89 -6.01 -4.14 -21.95
N ASP A 90 -5.12 -4.66 -22.80
CA ASP A 90 -4.89 -6.10 -22.99
C ASP A 90 -3.96 -6.75 -21.94
N GLY A 91 -3.42 -5.94 -21.02
CA GLY A 91 -2.48 -6.34 -19.98
C GLY A 91 -1.00 -6.16 -20.32
N THR A 92 -0.66 -5.73 -21.55
CA THR A 92 0.74 -5.58 -21.97
C THR A 92 1.38 -4.36 -21.33
N ILE A 93 2.52 -4.52 -20.67
CA ILE A 93 3.28 -3.41 -20.09
C ILE A 93 3.97 -2.62 -21.21
N LEU A 94 3.60 -1.35 -21.35
CA LEU A 94 4.15 -0.43 -22.34
C LEU A 94 5.36 0.34 -21.80
N LYS A 95 5.30 0.75 -20.53
CA LYS A 95 6.37 1.48 -19.83
C LYS A 95 6.43 1.00 -18.39
N SER A 96 7.62 0.96 -17.81
CA SER A 96 7.80 0.57 -16.41
C SER A 96 9.00 1.28 -15.79
N SER A 97 8.89 1.53 -14.48
CA SER A 97 10.02 1.81 -13.59
C SER A 97 11.18 0.81 -13.71
N TYR A 98 10.89 -0.43 -14.12
CA TYR A 98 11.89 -1.46 -14.41
C TYR A 98 11.87 -1.79 -15.90
N PRO A 99 12.88 -1.38 -16.68
CA PRO A 99 12.92 -1.59 -18.13
C PRO A 99 12.79 -3.06 -18.57
N SER A 100 13.20 -3.99 -17.70
CA SER A 100 13.09 -5.43 -17.93
C SER A 100 11.65 -5.96 -17.99
N GLU A 101 10.67 -5.19 -17.50
CA GLU A 101 9.25 -5.59 -17.51
C GLU A 101 8.53 -5.18 -18.80
N ILE A 102 9.12 -4.32 -19.62
CA ILE A 102 8.48 -3.80 -20.83
C ILE A 102 8.24 -4.94 -21.83
N GLY A 103 7.01 -5.02 -22.35
CA GLY A 103 6.58 -6.08 -23.26
C GLY A 103 6.13 -7.38 -22.56
N THR A 104 6.17 -7.44 -21.23
CA THR A 104 5.60 -8.55 -20.45
C THR A 104 4.16 -8.26 -20.04
N GLN A 105 3.45 -9.28 -19.53
CA GLN A 105 2.09 -9.12 -19.01
C GLN A 105 2.12 -8.56 -17.58
N VAL A 106 1.20 -7.64 -17.31
CA VAL A 106 0.96 -7.10 -15.96
C VAL A 106 0.44 -8.18 -15.02
N ASN A 107 0.60 -7.97 -13.72
CA ASN A 107 0.07 -8.87 -12.70
C ASN A 107 -1.45 -9.04 -12.89
N PRO A 108 -1.97 -10.29 -12.85
CA PRO A 108 -3.41 -10.53 -12.93
C PRO A 108 -4.26 -9.71 -11.94
N ASN A 109 -3.73 -9.41 -10.75
CA ASN A 109 -4.43 -8.58 -9.76
C ASN A 109 -4.57 -7.12 -10.21
N ASP A 110 -3.54 -6.57 -10.86
CA ASP A 110 -3.58 -5.21 -11.42
C ASP A 110 -4.55 -5.15 -12.62
N LEU A 111 -4.57 -6.19 -13.45
CA LEU A 111 -5.50 -6.28 -14.58
C LEU A 111 -6.95 -6.45 -14.10
N ALA A 112 -7.17 -7.21 -13.02
CA ALA A 112 -8.46 -7.35 -12.38
C ALA A 112 -8.94 -6.02 -11.79
N LEU A 113 -8.06 -5.27 -11.11
CA LEU A 113 -8.36 -3.91 -10.62
C LEU A 113 -8.87 -3.00 -11.74
N PHE A 114 -8.20 -3.02 -12.90
CA PHE A 114 -8.62 -2.26 -14.07
C PHE A 114 -9.98 -2.72 -14.61
N THR A 115 -10.17 -4.04 -14.77
CA THR A 115 -11.39 -4.62 -15.37
C THR A 115 -12.62 -4.48 -14.47
N GLU A 116 -12.42 -4.53 -13.16
CA GLU A 116 -13.47 -4.41 -12.15
C GLU A 116 -13.80 -2.95 -11.77
N GLU A 117 -13.14 -1.96 -12.40
CA GLU A 117 -13.25 -0.53 -12.08
C GLU A 117 -13.05 -0.23 -10.58
N LYS A 118 -12.10 -0.94 -9.95
CA LYS A 118 -11.73 -0.71 -8.55
C LYS A 118 -10.53 0.22 -8.48
N ASP A 119 -10.63 1.25 -7.64
CA ASP A 119 -9.55 2.22 -7.43
C ASP A 119 -8.29 1.59 -6.82
N PHE A 120 -8.43 0.67 -5.88
CA PHE A 120 -7.32 0.04 -5.17
C PHE A 120 -7.68 -1.32 -4.57
N ASP A 121 -6.68 -2.17 -4.36
CA ASP A 121 -6.80 -3.42 -3.59
C ASP A 121 -5.44 -3.75 -2.94
N ILE A 122 -5.46 -4.56 -1.89
CA ILE A 122 -4.26 -5.02 -1.19
C ILE A 122 -4.06 -6.49 -1.48
N TYR A 123 -2.95 -6.83 -2.13
CA TYR A 123 -2.62 -8.20 -2.49
C TYR A 123 -1.15 -8.52 -2.22
N GLN A 124 -0.81 -9.81 -2.23
CA GLN A 124 0.54 -10.29 -1.91
C GLN A 124 1.41 -10.36 -3.17
N VAL A 125 2.58 -9.72 -3.15
CA VAL A 125 3.62 -9.83 -4.19
C VAL A 125 4.91 -10.23 -3.53
N GLY A 126 5.47 -11.38 -3.92
CA GLY A 126 6.74 -11.87 -3.36
C GLY A 126 6.72 -12.17 -1.86
N GLY A 127 5.53 -12.29 -1.24
CA GLY A 127 5.36 -12.50 0.20
C GLY A 127 5.19 -11.22 1.02
N GLU A 128 5.16 -10.05 0.37
CA GLU A 128 4.83 -8.77 1.00
C GLU A 128 3.45 -8.28 0.57
N GLY A 129 2.69 -7.72 1.51
CA GLY A 129 1.41 -7.09 1.23
C GLY A 129 1.61 -5.73 0.59
N VAL A 130 1.21 -5.59 -0.68
CA VAL A 130 1.34 -4.35 -1.44
C VAL A 130 -0.04 -3.76 -1.72
N LEU A 131 -0.11 -2.42 -1.72
CA LEU A 131 -1.28 -1.68 -2.16
C LEU A 131 -1.17 -1.45 -3.68
N GLY A 132 -2.02 -2.10 -4.46
CA GLY A 132 -2.18 -1.84 -5.88
C GLY A 132 -3.21 -0.73 -6.11
N MET A 133 -2.91 0.17 -7.05
CA MET A 133 -3.80 1.25 -7.47
C MET A 133 -3.69 1.39 -8.99
N VAL A 134 -4.83 1.48 -9.67
CA VAL A 134 -4.90 1.62 -11.13
C VAL A 134 -5.78 2.82 -11.46
N LYS A 135 -5.33 3.65 -12.40
CA LYS A 135 -6.10 4.78 -12.90
C LYS A 135 -6.05 4.80 -14.43
N PRO A 136 -7.21 4.88 -15.12
CA PRO A 136 -7.23 5.10 -16.56
C PRO A 136 -6.71 6.52 -16.88
N ILE A 137 -5.85 6.62 -17.89
CA ILE A 137 -5.24 7.86 -18.38
C ILE A 137 -5.54 8.09 -19.86
#